data_AF-F8IFV6-F1
#
_entry.id   AF-F8IFV6-F1
#
_cell.length_a   1.000
_cell.length_b   1.000
_cell.length_c   1.000
_cell.angle_alpha   90.00
_cell.angle_beta   90.00
_cell.angle_gamma   90.00
#
_symmetry.space_group_name_H-M   'P 1'
#
loop_
_entity.id
_entity.type
_entity.pdbx_description
1 polymer ?
#
loop_
_entity_poly.entity_id
_entity_poly.type
_entity_poly.pdbx_seq_one_letter_code
_entity_poly.pdbx_strand_id
1 'polypeptide(L)'
;MRTRFQQAQAFARRLGANCLAHDITSLAAQISFYAMFSLLPLLVLVMYGASLVVPHRIIVEMVLGALRPYYPDLQNANQMLENSLNKLSDIGARAGFVSFLSLAWSATSALIAVQQALDRIFEVGVPRSFLARRAIAALFLVALVIVAVVSALAMAIYPWVVHHIPAGTWLVTAFTRFSGVTRVLYPLSLFVTCFVVYRYLPSRRVNLNCTILGALAATVLLDLARLLFVVYAAHAVTYHAVYGGLTVVILLIFWMYIALIILLLSAEIAWLLEQAGGDPGGAEP
;
A
#
# COMPACT_ATOMS: atom_id res chain seq x y z
N MET A 1 -6.63 1.03 -40.11
CA MET A 1 -5.85 0.30 -39.08
C MET A 1 -4.48 0.93 -38.77
N ARG A 2 -3.72 1.46 -39.74
CA ARG A 2 -2.42 2.13 -39.50
C ARG A 2 -2.46 3.33 -38.54
N THR A 3 -3.58 4.06 -38.49
CA THR A 3 -3.77 5.26 -37.64
C THR A 3 -3.81 4.97 -36.14
N ARG A 4 -4.48 3.90 -35.70
CA ARG A 4 -4.56 3.55 -34.27
C ARG A 4 -3.21 3.07 -33.71
N PHE A 5 -2.43 2.36 -34.51
CA PHE A 5 -1.10 1.91 -34.11
C PHE A 5 -0.12 3.07 -33.95
N GLN A 6 -0.17 4.05 -34.87
CA GLN A 6 0.64 5.27 -34.77
C GLN A 6 0.24 6.13 -33.56
N GLN A 7 -1.06 6.26 -33.28
CA GLN A 7 -1.55 6.95 -32.08
C GLN A 7 -1.10 6.26 -30.79
N ALA A 8 -1.19 4.93 -30.71
CA ALA A 8 -0.72 4.17 -29.57
C ALA A 8 0.80 4.32 -29.36
N GLN A 9 1.57 4.30 -30.44
CA GLN A 9 3.02 4.49 -30.38
C GLN A 9 3.39 5.92 -29.95
N ALA A 10 2.66 6.93 -30.44
CA ALA A 10 2.85 8.32 -30.01
C ALA A 10 2.51 8.50 -28.52
N PHE A 11 1.43 7.90 -28.05
CA PHE A 11 1.05 7.92 -26.64
C PHE A 11 2.11 7.25 -25.76
N ALA A 12 2.59 6.06 -26.13
CA ALA A 12 3.63 5.36 -25.40
C ALA A 12 4.95 6.14 -25.34
N ARG A 13 5.33 6.81 -26.44
CA ARG A 13 6.51 7.70 -26.47
C ARG A 13 6.35 8.89 -25.55
N ARG A 14 5.17 9.55 -25.55
CA ARG A 14 4.86 10.67 -24.65
C ARG A 14 4.86 10.23 -23.19
N LEU A 15 4.26 9.08 -22.88
CA LEU A 15 4.27 8.51 -21.54
C LEU A 15 5.70 8.26 -21.05
N GLY A 16 6.55 7.63 -21.88
CA GLY A 16 7.95 7.42 -21.55
C GLY A 16 8.72 8.72 -21.33
N ALA A 17 8.51 9.73 -22.19
CA ALA A 17 9.16 11.04 -22.07
C ALA A 17 8.73 11.76 -20.77
N ASN A 18 7.43 11.77 -20.44
CA ASN A 18 6.93 12.38 -19.21
C ASN A 18 7.45 11.66 -17.96
N CYS A 19 7.45 10.32 -17.96
CA CYS A 19 7.99 9.54 -16.85
C CYS A 19 9.45 9.88 -16.54
N LEU A 20 10.26 10.10 -17.59
CA LEU A 20 11.64 10.54 -17.46
C LEU A 20 11.75 12.00 -17.01
N ALA A 21 10.94 12.90 -17.57
CA ALA A 21 10.95 14.32 -17.22
C ALA A 21 10.52 14.56 -15.75
N HIS A 22 9.54 13.81 -15.27
CA HIS A 22 9.05 13.87 -13.89
C HIS A 22 9.85 12.98 -12.93
N ASP A 23 10.81 12.19 -13.43
CA ASP A 23 11.68 11.31 -12.66
C ASP A 23 10.92 10.43 -11.65
N ILE A 24 9.88 9.74 -12.17
CA ILE A 24 8.97 8.94 -11.34
C ILE A 24 9.69 7.81 -10.61
N THR A 25 10.81 7.33 -11.15
CA THR A 25 11.65 6.30 -10.54
C THR A 25 12.35 6.79 -9.27
N SER A 26 12.87 8.03 -9.28
CA SER A 26 13.47 8.63 -8.09
C SER A 26 12.41 8.96 -7.04
N LEU A 27 11.27 9.50 -7.47
CA LEU A 27 10.13 9.77 -6.58
C LEU A 27 9.61 8.50 -5.90
N ALA A 28 9.46 7.40 -6.66
CA ALA A 28 9.05 6.12 -6.10
C ALA A 28 10.06 5.58 -5.07
N ALA A 29 11.37 5.76 -5.30
CA ALA A 29 12.40 5.35 -4.35
C ALA A 29 12.31 6.16 -3.04
N GLN A 30 12.12 7.48 -3.14
CA GLN A 30 11.95 8.36 -1.99
C GLN A 30 10.72 7.97 -1.15
N ILE A 31 9.57 7.74 -1.81
CA ILE A 31 8.34 7.34 -1.13
C ILE A 31 8.52 5.97 -0.46
N SER A 32 9.16 5.04 -1.15
CA SER A 32 9.46 3.70 -0.63
C SER A 32 10.31 3.78 0.64
N PHE A 33 11.33 4.64 0.67
CA PHE A 33 12.15 4.84 1.85
C PHE A 33 11.33 5.29 3.07
N TYR A 34 10.49 6.32 2.92
CA TYR A 34 9.66 6.81 4.03
C TYR A 34 8.64 5.77 4.49
N ALA A 35 8.04 5.04 3.55
CA ALA A 35 7.11 3.96 3.86
C ALA A 35 7.82 2.81 4.59
N MET A 36 9.03 2.41 4.17
CA MET A 36 9.83 1.40 4.87
C MET A 36 10.18 1.83 6.28
N PHE A 37 10.59 3.08 6.43
CA PHE A 37 10.94 3.66 7.72
C PHE A 37 9.73 3.72 8.66
N SER A 38 8.50 3.86 8.12
CA SER A 38 7.27 3.81 8.90
C SER A 38 6.86 2.40 9.38
N LEU A 39 7.33 1.34 8.72
CA LEU A 39 6.95 -0.03 9.07
C LEU A 39 7.51 -0.48 10.42
N LEU A 40 8.72 -0.06 10.79
CA LEU A 40 9.32 -0.45 12.08
C LEU A 40 8.55 0.13 13.27
N PRO A 41 8.28 1.45 13.35
CA PRO A 41 7.42 2.00 14.40
C PRO A 41 6.01 1.41 14.39
N LEU A 42 5.45 1.12 13.21
CA LEU A 42 4.15 0.46 13.09
C LEU A 42 4.15 -0.92 13.74
N LEU A 43 5.17 -1.73 13.47
CA LEU A 43 5.28 -3.08 14.02
C LEU A 43 5.35 -3.04 15.55
N VAL A 44 6.17 -2.16 16.13
CA VAL A 44 6.25 -1.96 17.58
C VAL A 44 4.91 -1.51 18.16
N LEU A 45 4.22 -0.58 17.50
CA LEU A 45 2.93 -0.08 17.95
C LEU A 45 1.85 -1.16 17.91
N VAL A 46 1.83 -2.00 16.86
CA VAL A 46 0.92 -3.14 16.74
C VAL A 46 1.20 -4.17 17.83
N MET A 47 2.47 -4.51 18.09
CA MET A 47 2.85 -5.44 19.16
C MET A 47 2.46 -4.90 20.55
N TYR A 48 2.69 -3.61 20.80
CA TYR A 48 2.27 -2.94 22.03
C TYR A 48 0.75 -2.92 22.17
N GLY A 49 0.00 -2.56 21.12
CA GLY A 49 -1.45 -2.58 21.14
C GLY A 49 -2.03 -3.98 21.39
N ALA A 50 -1.42 -5.00 20.76
CA ALA A 50 -1.81 -6.38 20.96
C ALA A 50 -1.55 -6.87 22.39
N SER A 51 -0.43 -6.49 23.02
CA SER A 51 -0.11 -6.92 24.39
C SER A 51 -1.07 -6.36 25.46
N LEU A 52 -1.79 -5.27 25.15
CA LEU A 52 -2.81 -4.70 26.04
C LEU A 52 -4.13 -5.49 26.06
N VAL A 53 -4.44 -6.20 24.97
CA VAL A 53 -5.77 -6.81 24.75
C VAL A 53 -5.68 -8.33 24.66
N VAL A 54 -4.55 -8.87 24.20
CA VAL A 54 -4.37 -10.28 23.88
C VAL A 54 -3.24 -10.88 24.74
N PRO A 55 -3.46 -12.06 25.36
CA PRO A 55 -2.40 -12.78 26.06
C PRO A 55 -1.18 -13.02 25.16
N HIS A 56 0.01 -12.80 25.72
CA HIS A 56 1.28 -12.87 24.99
C HIS A 56 1.44 -14.14 24.14
N ARG A 57 1.04 -15.29 24.70
CA ARG A 57 1.13 -16.61 24.04
C ARG A 57 0.40 -16.65 22.69
N ILE A 58 -0.77 -16.00 22.60
CA ILE A 58 -1.57 -15.96 21.35
C ILE A 58 -0.89 -15.08 20.31
N ILE A 59 -0.26 -13.97 20.73
CA ILE A 59 0.49 -13.08 19.84
C ILE A 59 1.70 -13.81 19.24
N VAL A 60 2.45 -14.54 20.08
CA VAL A 60 3.59 -15.37 19.63
C VAL A 60 3.11 -16.42 18.62
N GLU A 61 2.04 -17.16 18.93
CA GLU A 61 1.48 -18.18 18.04
C GLU A 61 0.99 -17.59 16.70
N MET A 62 0.35 -16.42 16.70
CA MET A 62 -0.09 -15.75 15.47
C MET A 62 1.09 -15.32 14.59
N VAL A 63 2.12 -14.69 15.18
CA VAL A 63 3.29 -14.22 14.44
C VAL A 63 4.08 -15.41 13.88
N LEU A 64 4.32 -16.44 14.68
CA LEU A 64 4.99 -17.66 14.22
C LEU A 64 4.15 -18.38 13.16
N GLY A 65 2.83 -18.43 13.30
CA GLY A 65 1.92 -18.99 12.31
C GLY A 65 2.01 -18.28 10.96
N ALA A 66 2.13 -16.95 10.97
CA ALA A 66 2.33 -16.15 9.77
C ALA A 66 3.72 -16.33 9.14
N LEU A 67 4.75 -16.60 9.95
CA LEU A 67 6.14 -16.76 9.49
C LEU A 67 6.49 -18.18 9.06
N ARG A 68 5.83 -19.21 9.61
CA ARG A 68 6.06 -20.65 9.30
C ARG A 68 6.10 -20.99 7.81
N PRO A 69 5.22 -20.44 6.95
CA PRO A 69 5.27 -20.72 5.51
C PRO A 69 6.56 -20.21 4.83
N TYR A 70 7.20 -19.20 5.41
CA TYR A 70 8.40 -18.55 4.87
C TYR A 70 9.69 -19.01 5.56
N TYR A 71 9.58 -19.50 6.79
CA TYR A 71 10.68 -19.97 7.62
C TYR A 71 10.28 -21.27 8.31
N PRO A 72 10.59 -22.44 7.71
CA PRO A 72 10.27 -23.73 8.34
C PRO A 72 11.17 -24.05 9.54
N ASP A 73 12.42 -23.55 9.57
CA ASP A 73 13.41 -23.80 10.64
C ASP A 73 13.37 -22.76 11.78
N LEU A 74 12.19 -22.53 12.35
CA LEU A 74 11.98 -21.56 13.45
C LEU A 74 12.26 -22.13 14.85
N GLN A 75 13.17 -23.11 15.00
CA GLN A 75 13.41 -23.77 16.30
C GLN A 75 13.80 -22.78 17.42
N ASN A 76 14.55 -21.72 17.09
CA ASN A 76 14.96 -20.68 18.05
C ASN A 76 14.09 -19.41 18.01
N ALA A 77 13.16 -19.31 17.05
CA ALA A 77 12.37 -18.10 16.87
C ALA A 77 11.34 -17.90 17.98
N ASN A 78 10.83 -18.99 18.55
CA ASN A 78 9.88 -18.92 19.67
C ASN A 78 10.51 -18.21 20.87
N GLN A 79 11.71 -18.64 21.29
CA GLN A 79 12.43 -18.01 22.41
C GLN A 79 12.87 -16.58 22.09
N MET A 80 13.33 -16.30 20.87
CA MET A 80 13.67 -14.92 20.48
C MET A 80 12.45 -14.00 20.51
N LEU A 81 11.32 -14.45 19.98
CA LEU A 81 10.10 -13.68 19.91
C LEU A 81 9.48 -13.45 21.30
N GLU A 82 9.45 -14.49 22.14
CA GLU A 82 9.05 -14.37 23.55
C GLU A 82 9.93 -13.39 24.32
N ASN A 83 11.25 -13.46 24.15
CA ASN A 83 12.19 -12.53 24.79
C ASN A 83 12.02 -11.08 24.29
N SER A 84 11.78 -10.89 22.98
CA SER A 84 11.51 -9.58 22.41
C SER A 84 10.18 -9.00 22.89
N LEU A 85 9.15 -9.84 22.99
CA LEU A 85 7.83 -9.45 23.46
C LEU A 85 7.86 -9.11 24.97
N ASN A 86 8.58 -9.88 25.79
CA ASN A 86 8.79 -9.58 27.21
C ASN A 86 9.57 -8.26 27.41
N LYS A 87 10.59 -8.01 26.57
CA LYS A 87 11.31 -6.72 26.58
C LYS A 87 10.39 -5.56 26.17
N LEU A 88 9.49 -5.77 25.20
CA LEU A 88 8.53 -4.76 24.77
C LEU A 88 7.49 -4.46 25.87
N SER A 89 7.04 -5.47 26.63
CA SER A 89 6.18 -5.24 27.80
C SER A 89 6.91 -4.50 28.93
N ASP A 90 8.20 -4.77 29.14
CA ASP A 90 9.01 -4.09 30.16
C ASP A 90 9.31 -2.62 29.80
N ILE A 91 9.56 -2.32 28.52
CA ILE A 91 9.72 -0.93 28.06
C ILE A 91 8.37 -0.18 28.10
N GLY A 92 7.26 -0.92 28.00
CA GLY A 92 5.91 -0.47 28.31
C GLY A 92 5.45 0.72 27.47
N ALA A 93 4.63 1.60 28.09
CA ALA A 93 4.00 2.75 27.44
C ALA A 93 5.00 3.73 26.79
N ARG A 94 6.26 3.76 27.23
CA ARG A 94 7.30 4.62 26.65
C ARG A 94 7.68 4.19 25.23
N ALA A 95 7.84 2.88 24.98
CA ALA A 95 8.07 2.36 23.63
C ALA A 95 6.86 2.68 22.73
N GLY A 96 5.65 2.43 23.22
CA GLY A 96 4.42 2.74 22.49
C GLY A 96 4.34 4.22 22.09
N PHE A 97 4.65 5.14 23.01
CA PHE A 97 4.62 6.58 22.74
C PHE A 97 5.69 7.02 21.73
N VAL A 98 6.93 6.57 21.89
CA VAL A 98 8.02 6.90 20.93
C VAL A 98 7.70 6.35 19.55
N SER A 99 7.25 5.09 19.47
CA SER A 99 6.84 4.48 18.21
C SER A 99 5.64 5.19 17.58
N PHE A 100 4.66 5.64 18.36
CA PHE A 100 3.56 6.44 17.84
C PHE A 100 4.06 7.75 17.21
N LEU A 101 4.95 8.47 17.89
CA LEU A 101 5.47 9.75 17.40
C LEU A 101 6.34 9.56 16.14
N SER A 102 7.22 8.56 16.14
CA SER A 102 8.02 8.18 14.98
C SER A 102 7.16 7.71 13.81
N LEU A 103 6.12 6.91 14.07
CA LEU A 103 5.18 6.45 13.04
C LEU A 103 4.44 7.63 12.43
N ALA A 104 3.86 8.50 13.27
CA ALA A 104 3.12 9.67 12.82
C ALA A 104 3.99 10.55 11.95
N TRP A 105 5.26 10.78 12.34
CA TRP A 105 6.19 11.54 11.53
C TRP A 105 6.47 10.87 10.18
N SER A 106 6.89 9.60 10.19
CA SER A 106 7.35 8.87 9.02
C SER A 106 6.23 8.59 8.01
N ALA A 107 5.08 8.15 8.51
CA ALA A 107 3.92 7.87 7.68
C ALA A 107 3.36 9.15 7.04
N THR A 108 3.36 10.28 7.78
CA THR A 108 2.90 11.55 7.23
C THR A 108 3.88 12.05 6.16
N SER A 109 5.18 11.84 6.35
CA SER A 109 6.21 12.17 5.36
C SER A 109 6.08 11.32 4.10
N ALA A 110 5.74 10.03 4.21
CA ALA A 110 5.46 9.17 3.05
C ALA A 110 4.29 9.70 2.21
N LEU A 111 3.17 10.06 2.85
CA LEU A 111 2.02 10.64 2.13
C LEU A 111 2.31 12.01 1.52
N ILE A 112 3.10 12.84 2.20
CA ILE A 112 3.56 14.11 1.63
C ILE A 112 4.42 13.86 0.39
N ALA A 113 5.31 12.87 0.41
CA ALA A 113 6.10 12.50 -0.75
C ALA A 113 5.22 12.01 -1.92
N VAL A 114 4.18 11.22 -1.65
CA VAL A 114 3.18 10.85 -2.67
C VAL A 114 2.47 12.09 -3.20
N GLN A 115 2.02 12.99 -2.34
CA GLN A 115 1.37 14.24 -2.75
C GLN A 115 2.29 15.10 -3.62
N GLN A 116 3.57 15.24 -3.27
CA GLN A 116 4.55 16.00 -4.05
C GLN A 116 4.80 15.35 -5.41
N ALA A 117 4.90 14.03 -5.47
CA ALA A 117 5.04 13.30 -6.72
C ALA A 117 3.82 13.50 -7.63
N LEU A 118 2.61 13.41 -7.08
CA LEU A 118 1.38 13.67 -7.85
C LEU A 118 1.24 15.14 -8.26
N ASP A 119 1.61 16.09 -7.39
CA ASP A 119 1.62 17.51 -7.72
C ASP A 119 2.59 17.82 -8.87
N ARG A 120 3.71 17.09 -8.97
CA ARG A 120 4.65 17.18 -10.09
C ARG A 120 4.06 16.59 -11.37
N ILE A 121 3.45 15.41 -11.30
CA ILE A 121 2.84 14.72 -12.46
C ILE A 121 1.67 15.53 -13.02
N PHE A 122 0.77 16.02 -12.16
CA PHE A 122 -0.39 16.82 -12.56
C PHE A 122 -0.07 18.32 -12.79
N GLU A 123 1.21 18.66 -12.89
CA GLU A 123 1.75 20.01 -13.15
C GLU A 123 1.02 21.12 -12.35
N VAL A 124 0.95 20.94 -11.03
CA VAL A 124 0.20 21.87 -10.18
C VAL A 124 0.97 23.18 -9.99
N GLY A 125 0.45 24.26 -10.57
CA GLY A 125 1.09 25.58 -10.53
C GLY A 125 1.21 26.22 -9.14
N VAL A 126 0.24 26.00 -8.24
CA VAL A 126 0.29 26.50 -6.85
C VAL A 126 0.13 25.33 -5.88
N PRO A 127 1.22 24.84 -5.28
CA PRO A 127 1.14 23.77 -4.29
C PRO A 127 0.43 24.24 -3.02
N ARG A 128 -0.24 23.31 -2.33
CA ARG A 128 -0.79 23.59 -0.98
C ARG A 128 0.31 24.00 -0.01
N SER A 129 -0.03 24.85 0.96
CA SER A 129 0.87 25.24 2.05
C SER A 129 1.35 24.03 2.85
N PHE A 130 2.54 24.13 3.44
CA PHE A 130 3.15 23.03 4.22
C PHE A 130 2.22 22.47 5.29
N LEU A 131 1.52 23.35 6.02
CA LEU A 131 0.61 22.96 7.08
C LEU A 131 -0.64 22.24 6.53
N ALA A 132 -1.19 22.71 5.41
CA ALA A 132 -2.32 22.05 4.75
C ALA A 132 -1.95 20.64 4.24
N ARG A 133 -0.74 20.47 3.68
CA ARG A 133 -0.22 19.16 3.27
C ARG A 133 -0.11 18.21 4.46
N ARG A 134 0.46 18.67 5.58
CA ARG A 134 0.60 17.86 6.80
C ARG A 134 -0.76 17.48 7.39
N ALA A 135 -1.72 18.39 7.42
CA ALA A 135 -3.07 18.13 7.93
C ALA A 135 -3.83 17.10 7.08
N ILE A 136 -3.78 17.22 5.74
CA ILE A 136 -4.42 16.28 4.83
C ILE A 136 -3.77 14.89 4.96
N ALA A 137 -2.44 14.83 4.99
CA ALA A 137 -1.71 13.58 5.18
C ALA A 137 -2.06 12.92 6.54
N ALA A 138 -2.15 13.70 7.62
CA ALA A 138 -2.56 13.18 8.93
C ALA A 138 -4.01 12.64 8.90
N LEU A 139 -4.95 13.35 8.27
CA LEU A 139 -6.33 12.88 8.11
C LEU A 139 -6.41 11.58 7.31
N PHE A 140 -5.65 11.50 6.21
CA PHE A 140 -5.54 10.29 5.39
C PHE A 140 -4.98 9.10 6.19
N LEU A 141 -3.98 9.33 7.03
CA LEU A 141 -3.46 8.28 7.91
C LEU A 141 -4.49 7.81 8.92
N VAL A 142 -5.21 8.73 9.56
CA VAL A 142 -6.26 8.36 10.51
C VAL A 142 -7.32 7.51 9.81
N ALA A 143 -7.74 7.90 8.61
CA ALA A 143 -8.69 7.12 7.81
C ALA A 143 -8.13 5.72 7.47
N LEU A 144 -6.88 5.62 7.02
CA LEU A 144 -6.22 4.35 6.73
C LEU A 144 -6.13 3.44 7.96
N VAL A 145 -5.79 4.00 9.13
CA VAL A 145 -5.72 3.26 10.39
C VAL A 145 -7.09 2.75 10.80
N ILE A 146 -8.14 3.58 10.72
CA ILE A 146 -9.51 3.16 11.03
C ILE A 146 -9.93 2.00 10.12
N VAL A 147 -9.71 2.12 8.81
CA VAL A 147 -10.03 1.04 7.85
C VAL A 147 -9.25 -0.23 8.16
N ALA A 148 -7.96 -0.12 8.48
CA ALA A 148 -7.12 -1.26 8.84
C ALA A 148 -7.61 -1.96 10.12
N VAL A 149 -7.95 -1.20 11.16
CA VAL A 149 -8.47 -1.73 12.43
C VAL A 149 -9.82 -2.40 12.22
N VAL A 150 -10.74 -1.77 11.50
CA VAL A 150 -12.06 -2.35 11.18
C VAL A 150 -11.89 -3.64 10.38
N SER A 151 -11.01 -3.66 9.38
CA SER A 151 -10.71 -4.87 8.59
C SER A 151 -10.11 -5.98 9.44
N ALA A 152 -9.19 -5.65 10.35
CA ALA A 152 -8.57 -6.63 11.25
C ALA A 152 -9.59 -7.22 12.24
N LEU A 153 -10.47 -6.38 12.81
CA LEU A 153 -11.56 -6.83 13.68
C LEU A 153 -12.54 -7.73 12.91
N ALA A 154 -12.90 -7.36 11.68
CA ALA A 154 -13.76 -8.19 10.83
C ALA A 154 -13.14 -9.57 10.56
N MET A 155 -11.84 -9.64 10.27
CA MET A 155 -11.10 -10.90 10.10
C MET A 155 -11.00 -11.70 11.41
N ALA A 156 -10.85 -11.06 12.57
CA ALA A 156 -10.78 -11.74 13.86
C ALA A 156 -12.13 -12.31 14.32
N ILE A 157 -13.23 -11.65 13.96
CA ILE A 157 -14.60 -12.09 14.28
C ILE A 157 -15.04 -13.24 13.36
N TYR A 158 -14.51 -13.31 12.13
CA TYR A 158 -14.85 -14.32 11.13
C TYR A 158 -14.82 -15.78 11.65
N PRO A 159 -13.73 -16.29 12.26
CA PRO A 159 -13.69 -17.67 12.75
C PRO A 159 -14.68 -17.92 13.87
N TRP A 160 -14.90 -16.93 14.75
CA TRP A 160 -15.83 -17.05 15.88
C TRP A 160 -17.27 -17.23 15.40
N VAL A 161 -17.69 -16.42 14.43
CA VAL A 161 -19.03 -16.47 13.81
C VAL A 161 -19.25 -17.78 13.05
N VAL A 162 -18.25 -18.24 12.28
CA VAL A 162 -18.36 -19.48 11.49
C VAL A 162 -18.42 -20.72 12.40
N HIS A 163 -17.74 -20.72 13.55
CA HIS A 163 -17.74 -21.87 14.47
C HIS A 163 -18.93 -21.92 15.44
N HIS A 164 -19.53 -20.79 15.80
CA HIS A 164 -20.59 -20.74 16.83
C HIS A 164 -22.01 -20.63 16.26
N ILE A 165 -22.17 -20.37 14.96
CA ILE A 165 -23.49 -20.31 14.31
C ILE A 165 -23.75 -21.63 13.57
N PRO A 166 -24.89 -22.32 13.79
CA PRO A 166 -25.24 -23.55 13.10
C PRO A 166 -25.23 -23.39 11.57
N ALA A 167 -24.61 -24.36 10.88
CA ALA A 167 -24.59 -24.43 9.43
C ALA A 167 -26.03 -24.51 8.88
N GLY A 168 -26.42 -23.56 8.02
CA GLY A 168 -27.76 -23.52 7.39
C GLY A 168 -28.56 -22.24 7.63
N THR A 169 -28.12 -21.33 8.49
CA THR A 169 -28.72 -19.99 8.61
C THR A 169 -28.36 -19.12 7.41
N TRP A 170 -29.28 -18.20 7.02
CA TRP A 170 -29.07 -17.25 5.92
C TRP A 170 -27.78 -16.43 6.07
N LEU A 171 -27.35 -16.19 7.32
CA LEU A 171 -26.07 -15.56 7.67
C LEU A 171 -24.88 -16.41 7.17
N VAL A 172 -24.82 -17.70 7.46
CA VAL A 172 -23.73 -18.57 7.01
C VAL A 172 -23.70 -18.68 5.48
N THR A 173 -24.86 -18.65 4.81
CA THR A 173 -24.93 -18.64 3.33
C THR A 173 -24.48 -17.30 2.72
N ALA A 174 -24.82 -16.17 3.36
CA ALA A 174 -24.33 -14.84 2.97
C ALA A 174 -22.82 -14.70 3.19
N PHE A 175 -22.29 -15.26 4.28
CA PHE A 175 -20.87 -15.21 4.65
C PHE A 175 -19.99 -16.24 3.90
N THR A 176 -20.51 -17.41 3.50
CA THR A 176 -19.78 -18.33 2.60
C THR A 176 -19.71 -17.80 1.16
N ARG A 177 -20.73 -17.08 0.69
CA ARG A 177 -20.61 -16.27 -0.53
C ARG A 177 -19.50 -15.23 -0.43
N PHE A 178 -19.24 -14.68 0.76
CA PHE A 178 -18.17 -13.72 1.01
C PHE A 178 -16.77 -14.26 0.66
N SER A 179 -16.55 -15.57 0.76
CA SER A 179 -15.32 -16.23 0.28
C SER A 179 -15.13 -16.05 -1.25
N GLY A 180 -16.19 -16.16 -2.05
CA GLY A 180 -16.16 -15.84 -3.48
C GLY A 180 -15.99 -14.34 -3.75
N VAL A 181 -16.53 -13.50 -2.86
CA VAL A 181 -16.43 -12.03 -2.91
C VAL A 181 -14.98 -11.55 -2.69
N THR A 182 -14.11 -12.33 -2.03
CA THR A 182 -12.68 -11.96 -1.86
C THR A 182 -11.94 -11.71 -3.18
N ARG A 183 -12.27 -12.45 -4.25
CA ARG A 183 -11.68 -12.23 -5.59
C ARG A 183 -12.06 -10.89 -6.22
N VAL A 184 -13.22 -10.34 -5.86
CA VAL A 184 -13.71 -9.04 -6.37
C VAL A 184 -13.37 -7.90 -5.41
N LEU A 185 -13.38 -8.17 -4.10
CA LEU A 185 -13.01 -7.20 -3.06
C LEU A 185 -11.57 -6.73 -3.20
N TYR A 186 -10.64 -7.62 -3.52
CA TYR A 186 -9.23 -7.24 -3.67
C TYR A 186 -9.01 -6.17 -4.75
N PRO A 187 -9.37 -6.39 -6.03
CA PRO A 187 -9.21 -5.36 -7.07
C PRO A 187 -10.09 -4.14 -6.81
N LEU A 188 -11.29 -4.32 -6.22
CA LEU A 188 -12.13 -3.18 -5.83
C LEU A 188 -11.44 -2.30 -4.78
N SER A 189 -10.79 -2.91 -3.79
CA SER A 189 -10.06 -2.18 -2.74
C SER A 189 -8.90 -1.39 -3.32
N LEU A 190 -8.10 -2.00 -4.21
CA LEU A 190 -7.04 -1.32 -4.95
C LEU A 190 -7.58 -0.14 -5.77
N PHE A 191 -8.67 -0.35 -6.50
CA PHE A 191 -9.31 0.68 -7.30
C PHE A 191 -9.75 1.87 -6.44
N VAL A 192 -10.44 1.60 -5.33
CA VAL A 192 -10.91 2.64 -4.41
C VAL A 192 -9.72 3.39 -3.81
N THR A 193 -8.67 2.70 -3.38
CA THR A 193 -7.46 3.33 -2.84
C THR A 193 -6.79 4.23 -3.88
N CYS A 194 -6.53 3.74 -5.09
CA CYS A 194 -5.92 4.53 -6.16
C CYS A 194 -6.79 5.71 -6.57
N PHE A 195 -8.11 5.52 -6.67
CA PHE A 195 -9.06 6.59 -6.98
C PHE A 195 -9.02 7.69 -5.92
N VAL A 196 -9.07 7.32 -4.64
CA VAL A 196 -9.03 8.28 -3.52
C VAL A 196 -7.70 9.03 -3.51
N VAL A 197 -6.58 8.34 -3.73
CA VAL A 197 -5.25 8.95 -3.84
C VAL A 197 -5.20 9.95 -5.00
N TYR A 198 -5.64 9.59 -6.21
CA TYR A 198 -5.60 10.50 -7.35
C TYR A 198 -6.61 11.64 -7.26
N ARG A 199 -7.72 11.46 -6.55
CA ARG A 199 -8.78 12.46 -6.46
C ARG A 199 -8.51 13.54 -5.42
N TYR A 200 -7.98 13.16 -4.26
CA TYR A 200 -7.96 14.02 -3.07
C TYR A 200 -6.56 14.43 -2.63
N LEU A 201 -5.55 13.60 -2.91
CA LEU A 201 -4.18 13.88 -2.48
C LEU A 201 -3.56 15.06 -3.27
N PRO A 202 -3.69 15.15 -4.62
CA PRO A 202 -3.16 16.28 -5.37
C PRO A 202 -3.74 17.62 -4.92
N SER A 203 -2.92 18.66 -5.05
CA SER A 203 -3.26 20.05 -4.72
C SER A 203 -4.30 20.65 -5.68
N ARG A 204 -4.46 20.07 -6.87
CA ARG A 204 -5.44 20.41 -7.90
C ARG A 204 -6.58 19.37 -7.97
N ARG A 205 -7.77 19.79 -8.41
CA ARG A 205 -8.86 18.88 -8.79
C ARG A 205 -8.60 18.30 -10.18
N VAL A 206 -8.38 17.00 -10.27
CA VAL A 206 -8.28 16.22 -11.51
C VAL A 206 -9.68 15.88 -12.04
N ASN A 207 -9.86 15.83 -13.36
CA ASN A 207 -11.11 15.40 -14.00
C ASN A 207 -11.51 13.98 -13.59
N LEU A 208 -12.77 13.80 -13.17
CA LEU A 208 -13.29 12.53 -12.63
C LEU A 208 -13.09 11.35 -13.57
N ASN A 209 -13.38 11.52 -14.87
CA ASN A 209 -13.25 10.45 -15.85
C ASN A 209 -11.78 10.00 -16.00
N CYS A 210 -10.84 10.95 -15.97
CA CYS A 210 -9.41 10.67 -16.07
C CYS A 210 -8.90 10.00 -14.80
N THR A 211 -9.38 10.43 -13.62
CA THR A 211 -9.09 9.77 -12.33
C THR A 211 -9.55 8.30 -12.33
N ILE A 212 -10.76 8.02 -12.83
CA ILE A 212 -11.31 6.66 -12.92
C ILE A 212 -10.45 5.79 -13.85
N LEU A 213 -10.10 6.31 -15.03
CA LEU A 213 -9.25 5.60 -16.01
C LEU A 213 -7.86 5.32 -15.44
N GLY A 214 -7.24 6.30 -14.77
CA GLY A 214 -5.96 6.12 -14.07
C GLY A 214 -6.03 5.09 -12.94
N ALA A 215 -7.06 5.15 -12.11
CA ALA A 215 -7.24 4.20 -11.01
C ALA A 215 -7.48 2.76 -11.53
N LEU A 216 -8.19 2.62 -12.65
CA LEU A 216 -8.38 1.33 -13.31
C LEU A 216 -7.04 0.80 -13.87
N ALA A 217 -6.27 1.65 -14.55
CA ALA A 217 -4.93 1.29 -15.02
C ALA A 217 -4.02 0.84 -13.86
N ALA A 218 -4.02 1.59 -12.75
CA ALA A 218 -3.27 1.25 -11.54
C ALA A 218 -3.68 -0.11 -10.98
N THR A 219 -4.99 -0.36 -10.89
CA THR A 219 -5.54 -1.62 -10.37
C THR A 219 -5.07 -2.81 -11.20
N VAL A 220 -5.18 -2.72 -12.53
CA VAL A 220 -4.76 -3.79 -13.45
C VAL A 220 -3.25 -4.02 -13.36
N LEU A 221 -2.45 -2.95 -13.40
CA LEU A 221 -1.00 -3.06 -13.33
C LEU A 221 -0.51 -3.59 -11.98
N LEU A 222 -1.11 -3.15 -10.86
CA LEU A 222 -0.76 -3.63 -9.53
C LEU A 222 -1.15 -5.10 -9.33
N ASP A 223 -2.31 -5.52 -9.83
CA ASP A 223 -2.71 -6.93 -9.73
C ASP A 223 -1.82 -7.85 -10.60
N LEU A 224 -1.47 -7.41 -11.82
CA LEU A 224 -0.49 -8.11 -12.65
C LEU A 224 0.89 -8.17 -11.97
N ALA A 225 1.36 -7.05 -11.42
CA ALA A 225 2.63 -6.99 -10.71
C ALA A 225 2.64 -7.87 -9.47
N ARG A 226 1.52 -7.97 -8.75
CA ARG A 226 1.35 -8.87 -7.61
C ARG A 226 1.53 -10.32 -8.05
N LEU A 227 0.89 -10.75 -9.13
CA LEU A 227 1.02 -12.12 -9.64
C LEU A 227 2.48 -12.44 -10.01
N LEU A 228 3.14 -11.50 -10.70
CA LEU A 228 4.56 -11.62 -11.04
C LEU A 228 5.46 -11.64 -9.80
N PHE A 229 5.15 -10.81 -8.81
CA PHE A 229 5.91 -10.71 -7.57
C PHE A 229 5.80 -11.97 -6.72
N VAL A 230 4.64 -12.63 -6.68
CA VAL A 230 4.49 -13.93 -5.99
C VAL A 230 5.42 -14.97 -6.61
N VAL A 231 5.51 -15.03 -7.95
CA VAL A 231 6.44 -15.94 -8.64
C VAL A 231 7.89 -15.58 -8.35
N TYR A 232 8.24 -14.29 -8.42
CA TYR A 232 9.58 -13.80 -8.12
C TYR A 232 10.00 -14.11 -6.67
N ALA A 233 9.12 -13.81 -5.71
CA ALA A 233 9.35 -14.06 -4.29
C ALA A 233 9.56 -15.54 -3.99
N ALA A 234 8.80 -16.43 -4.64
CA ALA A 234 8.98 -17.88 -4.48
C ALA A 234 10.40 -18.35 -4.86
N HIS A 235 11.00 -17.76 -5.91
CA HIS A 235 12.38 -18.05 -6.30
C HIS A 235 13.40 -17.32 -5.42
N ALA A 236 13.07 -16.14 -4.92
CA ALA A 236 13.94 -15.35 -4.05
C ALA A 236 14.18 -16.03 -2.68
N VAL A 237 13.23 -16.81 -2.17
CA VAL A 237 13.41 -17.60 -0.93
C VAL A 237 14.57 -18.59 -1.05
N THR A 238 14.87 -19.09 -2.25
CA THR A 238 16.05 -19.93 -2.50
C THR A 238 17.39 -19.21 -2.26
N TYR A 239 17.40 -17.87 -2.31
CA TYR A 239 18.58 -17.04 -1.99
C TYR A 239 18.69 -16.69 -0.50
N HIS A 240 17.78 -17.21 0.35
CA HIS A 240 17.88 -17.07 1.80
C HIS A 240 19.23 -17.59 2.33
N ALA A 241 19.87 -18.54 1.66
CA ALA A 241 21.20 -19.03 1.99
C ALA A 241 22.31 -17.94 1.90
N VAL A 242 22.11 -16.90 1.10
CA VAL A 242 23.11 -15.83 0.88
C VAL A 242 22.83 -14.62 1.77
N TYR A 243 21.56 -14.21 1.88
CA TYR A 243 21.17 -12.97 2.57
C TYR A 243 20.47 -13.19 3.92
N GLY A 244 20.18 -14.44 4.29
CA GLY A 244 19.49 -14.79 5.54
C GLY A 244 18.19 -13.99 5.72
N GLY A 245 17.95 -13.54 6.96
CA GLY A 245 16.76 -12.75 7.32
C GLY A 245 16.63 -11.41 6.59
N LEU A 246 17.67 -10.90 5.91
CA LEU A 246 17.57 -9.68 5.09
C LEU A 246 16.77 -9.90 3.80
N THR A 247 16.61 -11.14 3.36
CA THR A 247 15.86 -11.50 2.13
C THR A 247 14.46 -10.91 2.14
N VAL A 248 13.75 -10.99 3.27
CA VAL A 248 12.39 -10.43 3.40
C VAL A 248 12.38 -8.91 3.33
N VAL A 249 13.36 -8.26 3.94
CA VAL A 249 13.49 -6.79 3.91
C VAL A 249 13.75 -6.32 2.48
N ILE A 250 14.67 -6.97 1.76
CA ILE A 250 15.00 -6.65 0.37
C ILE A 250 13.77 -6.85 -0.53
N LEU A 251 13.07 -7.98 -0.40
CA LEU A 251 11.85 -8.26 -1.15
C LEU A 251 10.76 -7.22 -0.91
N LEU A 252 10.61 -6.78 0.33
CA LEU A 252 9.60 -5.79 0.70
C LEU A 252 9.91 -4.40 0.14
N ILE A 253 11.18 -3.96 0.21
CA ILE A 253 11.63 -2.70 -0.42
C ILE A 253 11.37 -2.77 -1.93
N PHE A 254 11.75 -3.88 -2.56
CA PHE A 254 11.57 -4.07 -3.99
C PHE A 254 10.09 -4.05 -4.40
N TRP A 255 9.23 -4.76 -3.66
CA TRP A 255 7.78 -4.74 -3.88
C TRP A 255 7.20 -3.33 -3.81
N MET A 256 7.56 -2.60 -2.75
CA MET A 256 7.06 -1.25 -2.52
C MET A 256 7.53 -0.29 -3.61
N TYR A 257 8.78 -0.44 -4.04
CA TYR A 257 9.35 0.33 -5.15
C TYR A 257 8.57 0.12 -6.45
N ILE A 258 8.33 -1.14 -6.84
CA ILE A 258 7.57 -1.48 -8.04
C ILE A 258 6.11 -1.00 -7.93
N ALA A 259 5.46 -1.20 -6.79
CA ALA A 259 4.09 -0.75 -6.56
C ALA A 259 3.97 0.79 -6.69
N LEU A 260 4.94 1.53 -6.18
CA LEU A 260 4.95 2.99 -6.26
C LEU A 260 5.28 3.50 -7.66
N ILE A 261 6.17 2.83 -8.41
CA ILE A 261 6.37 3.12 -9.84
C ILE A 261 5.04 2.95 -10.59
N ILE A 262 4.33 1.85 -10.37
CA ILE A 262 3.05 1.59 -11.04
C ILE A 262 2.01 2.64 -10.67
N LEU A 263 1.96 3.05 -9.40
CA LEU A 263 1.06 4.10 -8.92
C LEU A 263 1.36 5.44 -9.62
N LEU A 264 2.63 5.83 -9.75
CA LEU A 264 3.00 7.08 -10.43
C LEU A 264 2.81 7.00 -11.94
N LEU A 265 3.18 5.87 -12.57
CA LEU A 265 2.94 5.60 -13.98
C LEU A 265 1.46 5.70 -14.35
N SER A 266 0.57 5.20 -13.48
CA SER A 266 -0.87 5.25 -13.74
C SER A 266 -1.45 6.65 -13.53
N ALA A 267 -0.82 7.48 -12.69
CA ALA A 267 -1.13 8.90 -12.57
C ALA A 267 -0.73 9.67 -13.84
N GLU A 268 0.42 9.35 -14.45
CA GLU A 268 0.84 9.89 -15.75
C GLU A 268 -0.15 9.53 -16.87
N ILE A 269 -0.65 8.29 -16.87
CA ILE A 269 -1.70 7.89 -17.82
C ILE A 269 -2.95 8.75 -17.63
N ALA A 270 -3.37 8.98 -16.38
CA ALA A 270 -4.51 9.86 -16.09
C ALA A 270 -4.28 11.29 -16.58
N TRP A 271 -3.08 11.83 -16.36
CA TRP A 271 -2.69 13.17 -16.78
C TRP A 271 -2.68 13.33 -18.29
N LEU A 272 -2.07 12.40 -19.03
CA LEU A 272 -2.04 12.42 -20.49
C LEU A 272 -3.45 12.32 -21.10
N LEU A 273 -4.34 11.53 -20.50
CA LEU A 273 -5.74 11.46 -20.92
C LEU A 273 -6.48 12.76 -20.63
N GLU A 274 -6.18 13.44 -19.52
CA GLU A 274 -6.75 14.73 -19.20
C GLU A 274 -6.28 15.82 -20.17
N GLN A 275 -5.00 15.82 -20.55
CA GLN A 275 -4.48 16.73 -21.59
C GLN A 275 -5.12 16.47 -22.95
N ALA A 276 -5.27 15.20 -23.35
CA ALA A 276 -5.88 14.84 -24.63
C ALA A 276 -7.39 15.12 -24.68
N GLY A 277 -8.10 15.03 -23.55
CA GLY A 277 -9.52 15.35 -23.45
C GLY A 277 -9.83 16.82 -23.17
N GLY A 278 -8.83 17.59 -22.73
CA GLY A 278 -8.90 19.01 -22.43
C GLY A 278 -8.45 19.92 -23.58
N ASP A 279 -8.40 19.42 -24.82
CA ASP A 279 -8.13 20.20 -26.03
C ASP A 279 -9.47 20.62 -26.69
N PRO A 280 -9.99 21.84 -26.45
CA PRO A 280 -11.00 22.44 -27.30
C PRO A 280 -10.30 23.21 -28.42
N GLY A 281 -9.55 22.53 -29.28
CA GLY A 281 -9.05 23.07 -30.55
C GLY A 281 -8.05 24.22 -30.48
N GLY A 282 -6.80 23.92 -30.79
CA GLY A 282 -5.93 24.82 -31.56
C GLY A 282 -5.20 25.90 -30.78
N ALA A 283 -3.89 25.71 -30.61
CA ALA A 283 -2.91 26.79 -30.56
C ALA A 283 -1.53 26.25 -30.97
N GLU A 284 -1.35 26.02 -32.27
CA GLU A 284 -0.07 26.32 -32.92
C GLU A 284 -0.16 27.78 -33.41
N PRO A 285 0.89 28.56 -33.20
CA PRO A 285 1.52 29.22 -34.34
C PRO A 285 2.92 28.68 -34.64
#